data_AF-A0ABD1CIF8-F1
#
_entry.id   AF-A0ABD1CIF8-F1
#
_cell.length_a   1.000
_cell.length_b   1.000
_cell.length_c   1.000
_cell.angle_alpha   90.00
_cell.angle_beta   90.00
_cell.angle_gamma   90.00
#
_symmetry.space_group_name_H-M   'P 1'
#
loop_
_entity.id
_entity.type
_entity.pdbx_description
1 polymer ?
#
loop_
_entity_poly.entity_id
_entity_poly.type
_entity_poly.pdbx_seq_one_letter_code
_entity_poly.pdbx_strand_id
1 'polypeptide(L)'
;MDTVRLAHGSSVANGEANWISAVASLLNTDVIASGSCDGFVRLWRLVGSGKVIKPLMEIPVEGFVNGLAFSSDGKRLFVCVGQEHRLGRWWTLKQAKNRTIVVPLEVVEVEEKKSKKGKRKSVNKVE
;
A
#
# COMPACT_ATOMS: atom_id res chain seq x y z
N MET A 1 -12.71 -0.59 15.55
CA MET A 1 -11.44 -0.20 14.93
C MET A 1 -11.20 -1.18 13.79
N ASP A 2 -11.11 -0.70 12.55
CA ASP A 2 -10.91 -1.59 11.40
C ASP A 2 -9.44 -1.98 11.30
N THR A 3 -9.18 -3.22 10.88
CA THR A 3 -7.84 -3.80 10.81
C THR A 3 -7.75 -4.69 9.58
N VAL A 4 -6.68 -4.55 8.81
CA VAL A 4 -6.37 -5.48 7.72
C VAL A 4 -5.65 -6.68 8.30
N ARG A 5 -6.31 -7.84 8.31
CA ARG A 5 -5.67 -9.10 8.71
C ARG A 5 -4.64 -9.51 7.65
N LEU A 6 -3.48 -9.99 8.09
CA LEU A 6 -2.40 -10.46 7.22
C LEU A 6 -2.02 -9.42 6.14
N ALA A 7 -1.82 -8.17 6.55
CA ALA A 7 -1.49 -7.07 5.63
C ALA A 7 -0.26 -7.35 4.74
N HIS A 8 0.70 -8.15 5.21
CA HIS A 8 1.86 -8.62 4.45
C HIS A 8 1.88 -10.16 4.27
N GLY A 9 0.70 -10.79 4.37
CA GLY A 9 0.56 -12.23 4.26
C GLY A 9 1.30 -13.00 5.37
N SER A 10 1.61 -14.26 5.05
CA SER A 10 2.39 -15.15 5.91
C SER A 10 3.65 -15.60 5.19
N SER A 11 4.69 -15.85 5.96
CA SER A 11 5.94 -16.45 5.48
C SER A 11 5.67 -17.87 4.98
N VAL A 12 6.23 -18.19 3.81
CA VAL A 12 6.11 -19.51 3.19
C VAL A 12 6.83 -20.59 4.01
N ALA A 13 7.86 -20.21 4.78
CA ALA A 13 8.72 -21.17 5.48
C ALA A 13 8.08 -21.75 6.75
N ASN A 14 7.27 -20.97 7.46
CA ASN A 14 6.69 -21.35 8.75
C ASN A 14 5.19 -21.06 8.87
N GLY A 15 4.56 -20.44 7.87
CA GLY A 15 3.14 -20.07 7.89
C GLY A 15 2.79 -18.90 8.81
N GLU A 16 3.78 -18.33 9.49
CA GLU A 16 3.61 -17.24 10.44
C GLU A 16 3.37 -15.91 9.72
N ALA A 17 2.58 -15.02 10.33
CA ALA A 17 2.29 -13.72 9.76
C ALA A 17 3.57 -12.87 9.63
N ASN A 18 3.77 -12.27 8.46
CA ASN A 18 4.89 -11.34 8.27
C ASN A 18 4.64 -10.06 9.06
N TRP A 19 5.57 -9.70 9.95
CA TRP A 19 5.43 -8.50 10.77
C TRP A 19 5.71 -7.23 9.97
N ILE A 20 5.06 -6.14 10.35
CA ILE A 20 5.28 -4.83 9.74
C ILE A 20 6.52 -4.20 10.39
N SER A 21 7.55 -3.93 9.59
CA SER A 21 8.82 -3.35 10.07
C SER A 21 8.88 -1.84 9.90
N ALA A 22 8.12 -1.29 8.94
CA ALA A 22 8.08 0.14 8.66
C ALA A 22 6.68 0.59 8.25
N VAL A 23 6.32 1.82 8.64
CA VAL A 23 5.09 2.51 8.22
C VAL A 23 5.43 3.97 7.92
N ALA A 24 4.71 4.56 6.97
CA ALA A 24 4.78 5.99 6.67
C ALA A 24 3.40 6.49 6.23
N SER A 25 3.08 7.74 6.52
CA SER A 25 1.88 8.41 6.01
C SER A 25 2.27 9.59 5.14
N LEU A 26 1.46 9.87 4.12
CA LEU A 26 1.59 11.09 3.34
C LEU A 26 0.75 12.19 4.00
N LEU A 27 1.41 13.27 4.41
CA LEU A 27 0.82 14.35 5.19
C LEU A 27 -0.40 14.97 4.50
N ASN A 28 -1.46 15.22 5.27
CA ASN A 28 -2.73 15.79 4.79
C ASN A 28 -3.43 14.98 3.69
N THR A 29 -3.13 13.68 3.59
CA THR A 29 -3.80 12.77 2.66
C THR A 29 -4.26 11.50 3.37
N ASP A 30 -5.08 10.73 2.67
CA ASP A 30 -5.57 9.44 3.13
C ASP A 30 -4.62 8.27 2.80
N VAL A 31 -3.38 8.54 2.41
CA VAL A 31 -2.44 7.52 1.93
C VAL A 31 -1.45 7.10 3.02
N ILE A 32 -1.32 5.79 3.21
CA ILE A 32 -0.36 5.16 4.12
C ILE A 32 0.47 4.15 3.33
N ALA A 33 1.75 4.00 3.65
CA ALA A 33 2.60 2.90 3.19
C ALA A 33 2.98 1.99 4.36
N SER A 34 3.06 0.69 4.10
CA SER A 34 3.60 -0.31 5.02
C SER A 34 4.64 -1.18 4.33
N GLY A 35 5.65 -1.59 5.09
CA GLY A 35 6.74 -2.45 4.63
C GLY A 35 6.99 -3.60 5.58
N SER A 36 7.43 -4.73 5.02
CA SER A 36 7.77 -5.95 5.73
C SER A 36 8.99 -6.62 5.08
N CYS A 37 9.17 -7.92 5.29
CA CYS A 37 10.18 -8.78 4.66
C CYS A 37 9.60 -9.67 3.55
N ASP A 38 8.33 -9.51 3.21
CA ASP A 38 7.60 -10.33 2.23
C ASP A 38 7.92 -9.97 0.77
N GLY A 39 8.83 -9.02 0.56
CA GLY A 39 9.24 -8.57 -0.77
C GLY A 39 8.35 -7.50 -1.37
N PHE A 40 7.41 -6.93 -0.60
CA PHE A 40 6.49 -5.90 -1.09
C PHE A 40 6.38 -4.72 -0.11
N VAL A 41 6.31 -3.52 -0.68
CA VAL A 41 5.78 -2.34 0.01
C VAL A 41 4.35 -2.16 -0.45
N ARG A 42 3.42 -2.01 0.50
CA ARG A 42 2.00 -1.80 0.18
C ARG A 42 1.59 -0.39 0.51
N LEU A 43 0.79 0.20 -0.37
CA LEU A 43 0.09 1.45 -0.10
C LEU A 43 -1.37 1.16 0.17
N TRP A 44 -1.91 1.92 1.11
CA TRP A 44 -3.27 1.83 1.60
C TRP A 44 -3.93 3.19 1.50
N ARG A 45 -5.25 3.18 1.31
CA ARG A 45 -6.11 4.35 1.38
C ARG A 45 -7.03 4.24 2.59
N LEU A 46 -7.05 5.30 3.40
CA LEU A 46 -8.04 5.49 4.45
C LEU A 46 -9.36 5.99 3.83
N VAL A 47 -10.47 5.39 4.24
CA VAL A 47 -11.82 5.75 3.76
C VAL A 47 -12.76 5.87 4.96
N GLY A 48 -13.85 6.63 4.80
CA GLY A 48 -14.88 6.76 5.84
C GLY A 48 -14.36 7.49 7.09
N SER A 49 -13.65 8.61 6.88
CA SER A 49 -13.04 9.41 7.96
C SER A 49 -11.99 8.65 8.77
N GLY A 50 -11.09 7.92 8.09
CA GLY A 50 -10.01 7.17 8.75
C GLY A 50 -10.43 5.87 9.41
N LYS A 51 -11.67 5.41 9.17
CA LYS A 51 -12.21 4.20 9.82
C LYS A 51 -11.96 2.93 9.06
N VAL A 52 -11.71 2.98 7.75
CA VAL A 52 -11.56 1.81 6.88
C VAL A 52 -10.25 1.90 6.12
N ILE A 53 -9.49 0.81 6.07
CA ILE A 53 -8.22 0.72 5.34
C ILE A 53 -8.45 -0.13 4.10
N LYS A 54 -8.21 0.44 2.90
CA LYS A 54 -8.32 -0.28 1.63
C LYS A 54 -6.96 -0.40 0.95
N PRO A 55 -6.64 -1.54 0.31
CA PRO A 55 -5.43 -1.66 -0.49
C PRO A 55 -5.50 -0.71 -1.69
N LEU A 56 -4.39 -0.05 -2.01
CA LEU A 56 -4.28 0.88 -3.13
C LEU A 56 -3.34 0.34 -4.22
N MET A 57 -2.11 -0.01 -3.84
CA MET A 57 -1.10 -0.56 -4.75
C MET A 57 -0.06 -1.37 -3.98
N GLU A 58 0.63 -2.26 -4.69
CA GLU A 58 1.74 -3.04 -4.18
C GLU A 58 2.98 -2.78 -5.04
N ILE A 59 4.13 -2.57 -4.41
CA ILE A 59 5.40 -2.27 -5.09
C ILE A 59 6.37 -3.40 -4.76
N PRO A 60 6.91 -4.11 -5.76
CA PRO A 60 7.88 -5.18 -5.53
C PRO A 60 9.20 -4.57 -5.03
N VAL A 61 9.57 -4.92 -3.79
CA VAL A 61 10.78 -4.48 -3.12
C VAL A 61 11.36 -5.63 -2.32
N GLU A 62 12.33 -6.31 -2.92
CA GLU A 62 12.97 -7.47 -2.30
C GLU A 62 13.91 -7.09 -1.15
N GLY A 63 13.63 -7.59 0.04
CA GLY A 63 14.43 -7.44 1.25
C GLY A 63 13.62 -6.99 2.47
N PHE A 64 14.31 -6.71 3.58
CA PHE A 64 13.69 -6.10 4.75
C PHE A 64 13.49 -4.60 4.50
N VAL A 65 12.24 -4.15 4.54
CA VAL A 65 11.92 -2.72 4.50
C VAL A 65 12.19 -2.14 5.89
N ASN A 66 13.33 -1.47 6.04
CA ASN A 66 13.79 -0.91 7.32
C ASN A 66 13.33 0.54 7.53
N GLY A 67 12.95 1.23 6.46
CA GLY A 67 12.45 2.60 6.53
C GLY A 67 11.61 2.97 5.32
N LEU A 68 10.61 3.82 5.55
CA LEU A 68 9.72 4.40 4.55
C LEU A 68 9.57 5.90 4.82
N ALA A 69 9.62 6.71 3.78
CA ALA A 69 9.35 8.14 3.89
C ALA A 69 8.74 8.67 2.60
N PHE A 70 7.63 9.39 2.70
CA PHE A 70 7.09 10.14 1.58
C PHE A 70 7.85 11.47 1.42
N SER A 71 8.00 11.90 0.18
CA SER A 71 8.40 13.27 -0.13
C SER A 71 7.28 14.24 0.26
N SER A 72 7.64 15.46 0.66
CA SER A 72 6.67 16.50 1.06
C SER A 72 5.74 16.91 -0.08
N ASP A 73 6.17 16.73 -1.33
CA ASP A 73 5.36 16.95 -2.53
C ASP A 73 4.41 15.79 -2.87
N GLY A 74 4.52 14.65 -2.15
CA GLY A 74 3.73 13.45 -2.40
C GLY A 74 4.07 12.70 -3.69
N LYS A 75 5.08 13.13 -4.45
CA LYS A 75 5.41 12.55 -5.76
C LYS A 75 6.40 11.39 -5.67
N ARG A 76 7.00 11.17 -4.51
CA ARG A 76 8.04 10.16 -4.31
C ARG A 76 7.88 9.45 -2.98
N LEU A 77 8.17 8.16 -2.98
CA LEU A 77 8.32 7.34 -1.79
C LEU A 77 9.77 6.82 -1.73
N PHE A 78 10.46 7.15 -0.66
CA PHE A 78 11.78 6.62 -0.34
C PHE A 78 11.64 5.34 0.47
N VAL A 79 12.29 4.28 0.02
CA VAL A 79 12.28 2.96 0.65
C VAL A 79 13.71 2.56 0.98
N CYS A 80 14.00 2.31 2.26
CA CYS A 80 15.29 1.84 2.71
C CYS A 80 15.24 0.32 2.93
N VAL A 81 16.01 -0.42 2.15
CA VAL A 81 16.01 -1.88 2.12
C VAL A 81 17.32 -2.43 2.66
N GLY A 82 17.24 -3.46 3.49
CA GLY A 82 18.38 -4.20 4.01
C GLY A 82 18.25 -5.72 3.83
N GLN A 83 19.38 -6.41 3.94
CA GLN A 83 19.44 -7.86 4.04
C GLN A 83 18.95 -8.39 5.39
N GLU A 84 19.05 -7.57 6.44
CA GLU A 84 18.69 -7.90 7.81
C GLU A 84 17.74 -6.82 8.36
N HIS A 85 17.05 -7.15 9.45
CA HIS A 85 16.19 -6.20 10.14
C HIS A 85 17.00 -5.12 10.86
N ARG A 86 16.49 -3.88 10.90
CA ARG A 86 17.21 -2.72 11.47
C ARG A 86 17.64 -2.86 12.94
N LEU A 87 16.99 -3.74 13.71
CA LEU A 87 17.21 -3.90 15.15
C LEU A 87 18.04 -5.13 15.52
N GLY A 88 18.45 -5.96 14.57
CA GLY A 88 19.23 -7.16 14.88
C GLY A 88 19.29 -8.18 13.76
N ARG A 89 20.06 -9.23 14.02
CA ARG A 89 20.58 -10.16 13.01
C ARG A 89 19.95 -11.56 13.12
N TRP A 90 18.64 -11.61 13.35
CA TRP A 90 17.90 -12.86 13.51
C TRP A 90 17.66 -13.58 12.18
N TRP A 91 17.46 -12.80 11.11
CA TRP A 91 17.23 -13.31 9.76
C TRP A 91 18.05 -12.51 8.76
N THR A 92 18.56 -13.21 7.75
CA THR A 92 19.33 -12.62 6.66
C THR A 92 18.77 -13.11 5.32
N LEU A 93 18.22 -12.18 4.54
CA LEU A 93 17.79 -12.43 3.16
C LEU A 93 18.97 -12.18 2.21
N LYS A 94 19.69 -13.25 1.87
CA LYS A 94 20.92 -13.17 1.04
C LYS A 94 20.69 -12.59 -0.37
N GLN A 95 19.48 -12.73 -0.90
CA GLN A 95 19.12 -12.23 -2.24
C GLN A 95 18.90 -10.71 -2.24
N ALA A 96 18.52 -10.14 -1.10
CA ALA A 96 18.32 -8.71 -0.95
C ALA A 96 19.65 -7.94 -1.04
N LYS A 97 19.59 -6.68 -1.48
CA LYS A 97 20.75 -5.77 -1.46
C LYS A 97 20.44 -4.60 -0.53
N ASN A 98 21.43 -4.16 0.22
CA ASN A 98 21.34 -2.95 1.03
C ASN A 98 21.30 -1.74 0.08
N ARG A 99 20.12 -1.13 -0.09
CA ARG A 99 19.92 -0.03 -1.04
C ARG A 99 18.75 0.87 -0.63
N THR A 100 18.81 2.11 -1.07
CA THR A 100 17.66 3.04 -1.03
C THR A 100 17.02 3.04 -2.40
N ILE A 101 15.70 2.86 -2.44
CA ILE A 101 14.89 2.87 -3.66
C ILE A 101 14.01 4.12 -3.62
N VAL A 102 13.97 4.84 -4.74
CA VAL A 102 13.06 5.97 -4.94
C VAL A 102 11.94 5.50 -5.86
N VAL A 103 10.73 5.43 -5.34
CA VAL A 103 9.54 5.07 -6.11
C VAL A 103 8.83 6.36 -6.51
N PRO A 104 8.73 6.68 -7.82
CA PRO A 104 7.91 7.77 -8.29
C PRO A 104 6.42 7.39 -8.14
N LEU A 105 5.64 8.30 -7.55
CA LEU A 105 4.19 8.18 -7.42
C LEU A 105 3.57 9.19 -8.38
N GLU A 106 3.20 8.72 -9.57
CA GLU A 106 2.43 9.53 -10.51
C GLU A 106 0.95 9.41 -10.19
N VAL A 107 0.32 10.54 -9.86
CA VAL A 107 -1.13 10.61 -9.69
C VAL A 107 -1.75 10.74 -11.07
N VAL A 108 -2.27 9.63 -11.59
CA VAL A 108 -3.13 9.68 -12.78
C VAL A 108 -4.54 10.02 -12.31
N GLU A 109 -5.03 11.21 -12.65
CA GLU A 109 -6.43 11.56 -12.44
C GLU A 109 -7.30 10.69 -13.35
N VAL A 110 -8.02 9.74 -12.75
CA VAL A 110 -8.99 8.93 -13.48
C VAL A 110 -10.30 9.72 -13.55
N GLU A 111 -10.60 10.28 -14.72
CA GLU A 111 -11.94 10.84 -14.98
C GLU A 111 -12.99 9.73 -14.96
N GLU A 112 -13.81 9.68 -13.92
CA GLU A 112 -14.99 8.80 -13.89
C GLU A 112 -16.02 9.28 -14.92
N LYS A 113 -16.13 8.57 -16.05
CA LYS A 113 -17.25 8.74 -16.99
C LYS A 113 -18.57 8.36 -16.31
N LYS A 114 -19.33 9.36 -15.84
CA LYS A 114 -20.72 9.17 -15.37
C LYS A 114 -21.58 8.62 -16.50
N SER A 115 -21.92 7.33 -16.42
CA SER A 115 -22.91 6.67 -17.28
C SER A 115 -24.28 7.34 -17.12
N LYS A 116 -24.73 8.09 -18.14
CA LYS A 116 -26.11 8.62 -18.24
C LYS A 116 -27.10 7.45 -18.33
N LYS A 117 -27.72 7.04 -17.21
CA LYS A 117 -28.90 6.16 -17.27
C LYS A 117 -30.09 6.96 -17.82
N GLY A 118 -30.55 6.55 -19.00
CA GLY A 118 -31.64 7.17 -19.74
C GLY A 118 -32.97 7.20 -18.98
N LYS A 119 -33.69 8.31 -19.15
CA LYS A 119 -35.10 8.46 -18.77
C LYS A 119 -35.92 7.38 -19.48
N ARG A 120 -36.48 6.42 -18.73
CA ARG A 120 -37.61 5.61 -19.22
C ARG A 120 -38.83 6.52 -19.27
N LYS A 121 -39.29 6.87 -20.47
CA LYS A 121 -40.61 7.46 -20.68
C LYS A 121 -41.66 6.38 -20.35
N SER A 122 -42.51 6.67 -19.38
CA SER A 122 -43.73 5.91 -19.08
C SER A 122 -44.68 6.03 -20.27
N VAL A 123 -45.02 4.92 -20.90
CA VAL A 123 -46.13 4.84 -21.86
C VAL A 123 -47.35 4.41 -21.06
N ASN A 124 -48.35 5.31 -20.96
CA ASN A 124 -49.67 5.00 -20.46
C ASN A 124 -50.38 4.08 -21.46
N LYS A 125 -50.99 3.00 -20.98
CA LYS A 125 -51.93 2.19 -21.76
C LYS A 125 -53.35 2.68 -21.42
N VAL A 126 -54.07 3.14 -22.44
CA VAL A 126 -55.51 3.42 -22.42
C VAL A 126 -56.14 2.37 -23.33
N GLU A 127 -57.19 1.73 -22.79
CA GLU A 127 -58.10 0.72 -23.38
C GLU A 127 -57.53 -0.68 -23.71
#